data_AF-A0A8T5NHD7-F1
#
_entry.id   AF-A0A8T5NHD7-F1
#
_cell.length_a   1.000
_cell.length_b   1.000
_cell.length_c   1.000
_cell.angle_alpha   90.00
_cell.angle_beta   90.00
_cell.angle_gamma   90.00
#
_symmetry.space_group_name_H-M   'P 1'
#
loop_
_entity.id
_entity.type
_entity.pdbx_description
1 polymer ?
#
loop_
_entity_poly.entity_id
_entity_poly.type
_entity_poly.pdbx_seq_one_letter_code
_entity_poly.pdbx_strand_id
1 'polypeptide(L)'
;MKNIITSEVAVAYSYCSRKAFLLLSSDENKEPHEYVRIIENQARINQNKYLNILKQNNINLDPYDPNNIKEGSDFLVRATLKAKNLESY
;
A
#
# COMPACT_ATOMS: atom_id res chain seq x y z
N MET A 1 5.37 -21.93 -16.17
CA MET A 1 4.68 -20.62 -16.28
C MET A 1 5.73 -19.53 -16.21
N LYS A 2 5.57 -18.43 -16.94
CA LYS A 2 6.53 -17.34 -16.95
C LYS A 2 6.20 -16.45 -15.74
N ASN A 3 7.04 -16.44 -14.72
CA ASN A 3 6.81 -15.60 -13.55
C ASN A 3 6.91 -14.13 -14.00
N ILE A 4 5.78 -13.42 -14.00
CA ILE A 4 5.71 -12.02 -14.40
C ILE A 4 6.27 -11.18 -13.26
N ILE A 5 7.30 -10.38 -13.52
CA ILE A 5 7.79 -9.41 -12.55
C ILE A 5 6.81 -8.24 -12.52
N THR A 6 6.00 -8.18 -11.48
CA THR A 6 5.09 -7.05 -11.22
C THR A 6 5.83 -5.91 -10.52
N SER A 7 5.22 -4.71 -10.49
CA SER A 7 5.72 -3.58 -9.70
C SER A 7 5.85 -3.95 -8.22
N GLU A 8 4.93 -4.76 -7.69
CA GLU A 8 4.96 -5.25 -6.32
C GLU A 8 6.19 -6.14 -6.06
N VAL A 9 6.52 -7.05 -6.98
CA VAL A 9 7.73 -7.87 -6.90
C VAL A 9 8.99 -7.01 -6.94
N ALA A 10 9.03 -6.01 -7.83
CA ALA A 10 10.18 -5.11 -7.97
C ALA A 10 10.40 -4.26 -6.71
N VAL A 11 9.33 -3.72 -6.14
CA VAL A 11 9.37 -2.97 -4.89
C VAL A 11 9.75 -3.89 -3.72
N ALA A 12 9.18 -5.09 -3.64
CA ALA A 12 9.54 -6.07 -2.63
C ALA A 12 11.02 -6.42 -2.66
N TYR A 13 11.64 -6.51 -3.85
CA TYR A 13 13.06 -6.81 -3.98
C TYR A 13 13.94 -5.72 -3.37
N SER A 14 13.55 -4.44 -3.52
CA SER A 14 14.27 -3.31 -2.92
C SER A 14 14.26 -3.33 -1.38
N TYR A 15 13.22 -3.90 -0.79
CA TYR A 15 13.10 -4.04 0.66
C TYR A 15 13.71 -5.33 1.19
N CYS A 16 13.47 -6.46 0.51
CA CYS A 16 13.89 -7.79 0.92
C CYS A 16 13.76 -8.78 -0.26
N SER A 17 14.90 -9.30 -0.73
CA SER A 17 14.94 -10.31 -1.79
C SER A 17 14.08 -11.54 -1.50
N ARG A 18 13.98 -11.96 -0.22
CA ARG A 18 13.11 -13.07 0.21
C ARG A 18 11.63 -12.75 0.00
N LYS A 19 11.19 -11.51 0.20
CA LYS A 19 9.79 -11.10 -0.04
C LYS A 19 9.45 -11.20 -1.53
N ALA A 20 10.33 -10.68 -2.39
CA ALA A 20 10.15 -10.77 -3.84
C ALA A 20 10.09 -12.22 -4.34
N PHE A 21 10.95 -13.09 -3.80
CA PHE A 21 10.93 -14.52 -4.12
C PHE A 21 9.60 -15.17 -3.73
N LEU A 22 9.09 -14.88 -2.53
CA LEU A 22 7.81 -15.43 -2.07
C LEU A 22 6.65 -14.96 -2.96
N LEU A 23 6.60 -13.68 -3.33
CA LEU A 23 5.58 -13.16 -4.25
C LEU A 23 5.65 -13.81 -5.63
N LEU A 24 6.85 -14.00 -6.19
CA LEU A 24 7.06 -14.68 -7.47
C LEU A 24 6.74 -16.18 -7.45
N SER A 25 6.79 -16.80 -6.27
CA SER A 25 6.58 -18.24 -6.08
C SER A 25 5.20 -18.57 -5.53
N SER A 26 4.36 -17.56 -5.32
CA SER A 26 2.98 -17.72 -4.88
C SER A 26 2.12 -18.09 -6.09
N ASP A 27 1.36 -19.18 -6.00
CA ASP A 27 0.35 -19.48 -7.02
C ASP A 27 -0.73 -18.40 -7.00
N GLU A 28 -1.11 -17.87 -8.17
CA GLU A 28 -2.09 -16.77 -8.33
C GLU A 28 -3.47 -17.02 -7.67
N ASN A 29 -3.76 -18.28 -7.30
CA ASN A 29 -5.03 -18.70 -6.69
C ASN A 29 -4.92 -19.13 -5.22
N LYS A 30 -3.78 -18.87 -4.54
CA LYS A 30 -3.59 -19.22 -3.14
C LYS A 30 -3.45 -17.99 -2.26
N GLU A 31 -3.91 -18.13 -1.01
CA GLU A 31 -3.72 -17.14 0.04
C GLU A 31 -2.26 -16.65 0.07
N PRO A 32 -2.02 -15.34 0.23
CA PRO A 32 -0.67 -14.81 0.34
C PRO A 32 0.11 -15.54 1.43
N HIS A 33 1.38 -15.83 1.17
CA HIS A 33 2.24 -16.46 2.16
C HIS A 33 2.19 -15.70 3.49
N GLU A 34 2.22 -16.41 4.63
CA GLU A 34 2.06 -15.82 5.96
C GLU A 34 2.95 -14.59 6.19
N TYR A 35 4.21 -14.67 5.76
CA TYR A 35 5.16 -13.56 5.79
C TYR A 35 4.64 -12.29 5.08
N VAL A 36 4.02 -12.42 3.91
CA VAL A 36 3.43 -11.28 3.17
C VAL A 36 2.34 -10.63 4.02
N ARG A 37 1.43 -11.44 4.58
CA ARG A 37 0.34 -10.95 5.45
C ARG A 37 0.86 -10.23 6.70
N ILE A 38 1.92 -10.74 7.32
CA ILE A 38 2.56 -10.10 8.49
C ILE A 38 3.10 -8.71 8.10
N ILE A 39 3.78 -8.61 6.95
CA ILE A 39 4.35 -7.34 6.47
C ILE A 39 3.25 -6.34 6.14
N GLU A 40 2.16 -6.77 5.49
CA GLU A 40 1.01 -5.91 5.21
C GLU A 40 0.33 -5.42 6.49
N ASN A 41 0.12 -6.30 7.46
CA ASN A 41 -0.48 -5.91 8.73
C ASN A 41 0.42 -4.90 9.48
N GLN A 42 1.74 -5.12 9.48
CA GLN A 42 2.69 -4.18 10.09
C GLN A 42 2.70 -2.83 9.34
N ALA A 43 2.64 -2.84 8.01
CA ALA A 43 2.54 -1.63 7.21
C ALA A 43 1.27 -0.84 7.58
N ARG A 44 0.12 -1.51 7.72
CA ARG A 44 -1.15 -0.89 8.14
C ARG A 44 -1.06 -0.30 9.56
N ILE A 45 -0.44 -1.01 10.50
CA ILE A 45 -0.21 -0.51 11.87
C ILE A 45 0.65 0.76 11.84
N ASN A 46 1.75 0.73 11.09
CA ASN A 46 2.67 1.86 10.98
C ASN A 46 2.01 3.06 10.31
N GLN A 47 1.24 2.83 9.25
CA GLN A 47 0.48 3.88 8.57
C GLN A 47 -0.52 4.55 9.52
N ASN A 48 -1.30 3.78 10.28
CA ASN A 48 -2.24 4.32 11.26
C ASN A 48 -1.53 5.11 12.37
N LYS A 49 -0.38 4.62 12.85
CA LYS A 49 0.44 5.36 13.84
C LYS A 49 0.89 6.71 13.28
N TYR A 50 1.37 6.73 12.04
CA TYR A 50 1.80 7.96 11.38
C TYR A 50 0.64 8.96 11.21
N LEU A 51 -0.51 8.50 10.71
CA LEU A 51 -1.70 9.34 10.58
C LEU A 51 -2.18 9.91 11.92
N ASN A 52 -2.09 9.13 13.01
CA ASN A 52 -2.45 9.61 14.34
C ASN A 52 -1.49 10.70 14.83
N ILE A 53 -0.18 10.58 14.57
CA ILE A 53 0.80 11.62 14.91
C ILE A 53 0.47 12.93 14.16
N LEU A 54 0.16 12.83 12.86
CA LEU A 54 -0.23 14.01 12.07
C LEU A 54 -1.49 14.68 12.63
N LYS A 55 -2.52 13.91 13.01
CA LYS A 55 -3.73 14.45 13.67
C LYS A 55 -3.41 15.14 14.99
N GLN A 56 -2.52 14.57 15.81
CA GLN A 56 -2.10 15.17 17.07
C GLN A 56 -1.37 16.50 16.87
N ASN A 57 -0.70 16.69 15.74
CA ASN A 57 -0.06 17.94 15.36
C ASN A 57 -1.02 18.96 14.74
N ASN A 58 -2.34 18.75 14.83
CA ASN A 58 -3.39 19.59 14.24
C ASN A 58 -3.26 19.75 12.72
N ILE A 59 -2.64 18.79 12.03
CA ILE A 59 -2.61 18.75 10.58
C ILE A 59 -3.96 18.23 10.09
N ASN A 60 -4.61 18.98 9.20
CA ASN A 60 -5.88 18.58 8.64
C ASN A 60 -5.68 17.45 7.62
N LEU A 61 -6.15 16.25 7.97
CA LEU A 61 -6.06 15.05 7.14
C LEU A 61 -7.45 14.64 6.67
N ASP A 62 -7.69 14.78 5.37
CA ASP A 62 -8.93 14.33 4.77
C ASP A 62 -8.69 13.10 3.89
N PRO A 63 -9.53 12.05 3.98
CA PRO A 63 -9.50 10.99 3.00
C PRO A 63 -9.75 11.56 1.61
N TYR A 64 -9.00 11.09 0.62
CA TYR A 64 -9.26 11.45 -0.77
C TYR A 64 -10.62 10.90 -1.19
N ASP A 65 -11.53 11.81 -1.55
CA ASP A 65 -12.81 11.51 -2.21
C ASP A 65 -12.95 12.46 -3.40
N PRO A 66 -12.94 11.95 -4.66
CA PRO A 66 -13.03 12.80 -5.84
C PRO A 66 -14.31 13.64 -5.90
N ASN A 67 -15.38 13.23 -5.21
CA ASN A 67 -16.66 13.94 -5.19
C ASN A 67 -16.78 14.92 -4.01
N ASN A 68 -15.84 14.90 -3.06
CA ASN A 68 -15.93 15.62 -1.80
C ASN A 68 -14.57 16.16 -1.35
N ILE A 69 -13.82 16.73 -2.29
CA ILE A 69 -12.57 17.44 -1.99
C ILE A 69 -12.94 18.77 -1.32
N LYS A 70 -12.67 18.87 -0.03
CA LYS A 70 -12.88 20.11 0.72
C LYS A 70 -11.73 21.07 0.47
N GLU A 71 -12.03 22.36 0.32
CA GLU A 71 -11.00 23.40 0.41
C GLU A 71 -10.49 23.49 1.86
N GLY A 72 -9.17 23.54 2.04
CA GLY A 72 -8.52 23.71 3.34
C GLY A 72 -7.98 22.45 4.01
N SER A 73 -7.90 21.31 3.29
CA SER A 73 -7.16 20.13 3.76
C SER A 73 -5.66 20.31 3.54
N ASP A 74 -4.84 20.07 4.57
CA ASP A 74 -3.37 20.13 4.44
C ASP A 74 -2.85 18.93 3.63
N PHE A 75 -3.42 17.74 3.90
CA PHE A 75 -3.08 16.51 3.18
C PHE A 75 -4.30 15.66 2.86
N LEU A 76 -4.29 15.08 1.66
CA LEU A 76 -5.21 14.03 1.25
C LEU A 76 -4.57 12.66 1.46
N VAL A 77 -5.27 11.76 2.15
CA VAL A 77 -4.76 10.43 2.53
C VAL A 77 -5.63 9.32 1.95
N ARG A 78 -5.08 8.10 1.85
CA ARG A 78 -5.79 6.92 1.31
C ARG A 78 -6.30 7.10 -0.13
N ALA A 79 -5.58 7.87 -0.94
CA ALA A 79 -5.89 8.00 -2.36
C ALA A 79 -5.53 6.71 -3.11
N THR A 80 -6.43 6.24 -3.96
CA THR A 80 -6.14 5.17 -4.92
C THR A 80 -5.52 5.81 -6.16
N LEU A 81 -4.29 5.41 -6.49
CA LEU A 81 -3.65 5.84 -7.72
C LEU A 81 -4.16 4.97 -8.86
N LYS A 82 -4.77 5.61 -9.87
CA LYS A 82 -5.26 4.94 -11.07
C LYS A 82 -4.47 5.38 -12.28
N ALA A 83 -3.97 4.42 -13.06
CA ALA A 83 -3.28 4.65 -14.32
C ALA A 83 -3.85 3.71 -15.39
N LYS A 84 -4.67 4.25 -16.30
CA LYS A 84 -5.40 3.47 -17.32
C LYS A 84 -6.25 2.37 -16.67
N ASN A 85 -5.85 1.12 -16.83
CA ASN A 85 -6.49 -0.08 -16.29
C ASN A 85 -5.79 -0.65 -15.05
N LEU A 86 -4.86 0.10 -14.46
CA LEU A 86 -4.11 -0.29 -13.26
C LEU A 86 -4.55 0.57 -12.08
N GLU A 87 -4.74 -0.07 -10.92
CA GLU A 87 -5.03 0.60 -9.65
C GLU A 87 -4.02 0.14 -8.59
N SER A 88 -3.61 1.05 -7.70
CA SER A 88 -2.82 0.76 -6.51
C SER A 88 -3.58 1.22 -5.27
N TYR A 89 -3.69 0.33 -4.29
CA TYR A 89 -4.38 0.55 -3.02
C TYR A 89 -3.41 0.88 -1.88
#